data_AF-A0A966VVE5-F1
#
_entry.id   AF-A0A966VVE5-F1
#
_cell.length_a   1.000
_cell.length_b   1.000
_cell.length_c   1.000
_cell.angle_alpha   90.00
_cell.angle_beta   90.00
_cell.angle_gamma   90.00
#
_symmetry.space_group_name_H-M   'P 1'
#
loop_
_entity.id
_entity.type
_entity.pdbx_description
1 polymer ?
#
loop_
_entity_poly.entity_id
_entity_poly.type
_entity_poly.pdbx_seq_one_letter_code
_entity_poly.pdbx_strand_id
1 'polypeptide(L)'
;MSTSSGPYHLVVIGGGAAGLFAAVNTARLQPEWKILVVEKTGKLLSKVKVSGGGRCNVTHACFDKREFPLYYPRGASFVKRYIHQFFTTDTIDWFQQRGVHLKKESDGRMFPDTDNSQTI
;
A
#
# COMPACT_ATOMS: atom_id res chain seq x y z
N MET A 1 -7.85 19.92 22.43
CA MET A 1 -7.81 18.65 21.67
C MET A 1 -8.06 17.53 22.67
N SER A 2 -9.21 16.85 22.58
CA SER A 2 -9.56 15.76 23.50
C SER A 2 -8.61 14.60 23.29
N THR A 3 -7.70 14.37 24.25
CA THR A 3 -6.94 13.13 24.31
C THR A 3 -7.91 12.04 24.73
N SER A 4 -8.47 11.33 23.75
CA SER A 4 -9.21 10.08 23.98
C SER A 4 -8.37 9.21 24.93
N SER A 5 -8.85 9.00 26.15
CA SER A 5 -8.12 8.38 27.26
C SER A 5 -8.19 6.85 27.26
N GLY A 6 -8.73 6.24 26.19
CA GLY A 6 -8.79 4.79 26.02
C GLY A 6 -7.52 4.18 25.40
N PRO A 7 -7.24 2.88 25.66
CA PRO A 7 -6.14 2.16 25.06
C PRO A 7 -6.26 2.11 23.52
N TYR A 8 -5.12 1.99 22.83
CA TYR A 8 -5.10 1.73 21.40
C TYR A 8 -5.40 0.24 21.15
N HIS A 9 -6.23 -0.04 20.15
CA HIS A 9 -6.56 -1.41 19.73
C HIS A 9 -5.46 -1.97 18.83
N LEU A 10 -4.80 -1.10 18.05
CA LEU A 10 -3.68 -1.46 17.18
C LEU A 10 -2.63 -0.36 17.24
N VAL A 11 -1.36 -0.76 17.35
CA VAL A 11 -0.21 0.12 17.17
C VAL A 11 0.59 -0.39 15.97
N VAL A 12 0.74 0.46 14.96
CA VAL A 12 1.55 0.20 13.76
C VAL A 12 2.86 0.95 13.88
N ILE A 13 3.97 0.22 13.85
CA ILE A 13 5.32 0.79 13.91
C ILE A 13 5.86 0.92 12.48
N GLY A 14 5.98 2.15 11.99
CA GLY A 14 6.44 2.51 10.65
C GLY A 14 5.32 3.11 9.79
N GLY A 15 5.53 4.34 9.33
CA GLY A 15 4.63 5.11 8.47
C GLY A 15 4.90 4.93 6.97
N GLY A 16 5.41 3.77 6.56
CA GLY A 16 5.64 3.40 5.16
C GLY A 16 4.41 2.82 4.48
N ALA A 17 4.56 2.34 3.24
CA ALA A 17 3.47 1.74 2.45
C ALA A 17 2.72 0.65 3.22
N ALA A 18 3.44 -0.36 3.72
CA ALA A 18 2.83 -1.49 4.45
C ALA A 18 2.11 -1.04 5.73
N GLY A 19 2.73 -0.15 6.51
CA GLY A 19 2.16 0.31 7.77
C GLY A 19 0.88 1.12 7.58
N LEU A 20 0.89 2.10 6.66
CA LEU A 20 -0.32 2.86 6.37
C LEU A 20 -1.39 2.03 5.67
N PHE A 21 -1.01 1.11 4.77
CA PHE A 21 -1.96 0.18 4.18
C PHE A 21 -2.65 -0.65 5.28
N ALA A 22 -1.92 -1.20 6.24
CA ALA A 22 -2.49 -1.93 7.37
C ALA A 22 -3.40 -1.04 8.23
N ALA A 23 -2.94 0.16 8.59
CA ALA A 23 -3.70 1.08 9.43
C ALA A 23 -5.02 1.52 8.76
N VAL A 24 -4.98 1.93 7.50
CA VAL A 24 -6.16 2.39 6.73
C VAL A 24 -7.17 1.25 6.56
N ASN A 25 -6.72 0.05 6.17
CA ASN A 25 -7.65 -1.06 5.99
C ASN A 25 -8.24 -1.51 7.33
N THR A 26 -7.46 -1.52 8.41
CA THR A 26 -7.98 -1.84 9.76
C THR A 26 -9.01 -0.81 10.21
N ALA A 27 -8.74 0.50 10.01
CA ALA A 27 -9.69 1.56 10.35
C ALA A 27 -11.02 1.42 9.60
N ARG A 28 -10.97 0.98 8.33
CA ARG A 28 -12.18 0.72 7.53
C ARG A 28 -12.95 -0.50 8.01
N LEU A 29 -12.26 -1.56 8.41
CA LEU A 29 -12.88 -2.82 8.84
C LEU A 29 -13.36 -2.76 10.30
N GLN A 30 -12.75 -1.91 11.11
CA GLN A 30 -13.04 -1.74 12.54
C GLN A 30 -13.18 -0.24 12.86
N PRO A 31 -14.30 0.42 12.49
CA PRO A 31 -14.45 1.87 12.66
C PRO A 31 -14.32 2.36 14.10
N GLU A 32 -14.66 1.51 15.08
CA GLU A 32 -14.57 1.81 16.51
C GLU A 32 -13.14 1.66 17.08
N TRP A 33 -12.21 1.08 16.30
CA TRP A 33 -10.86 0.84 16.80
C TRP A 33 -10.01 2.10 16.74
N LYS A 34 -9.46 2.46 17.90
CA LYS A 34 -8.40 3.45 18.01
C LYS A 34 -7.06 2.87 17.53
N ILE A 35 -6.55 3.37 16.41
CA ILE A 35 -5.30 2.92 15.77
C ILE A 35 -4.22 3.99 15.90
N LEU A 36 -3.04 3.63 16.38
CA LEU A 36 -1.86 4.49 16.45
C LEU A 36 -0.85 4.09 15.39
N VAL A 37 -0.38 5.05 14.59
CA VAL A 37 0.80 4.86 13.72
C VAL A 37 1.97 5.63 14.29
N VAL A 38 3.09 4.95 14.51
CA VAL A 38 4.33 5.55 15.01
C VAL A 38 5.37 5.57 13.90
N GLU A 39 5.84 6.76 13.53
CA GLU A 39 6.88 6.94 12.50
C GLU A 39 8.07 7.69 13.09
N LYS A 40 9.28 7.18 12.85
CA LYS A 40 10.53 7.74 13.38
C LYS A 40 10.85 9.11 12.77
N THR A 41 10.57 9.30 11.49
CA THR A 41 11.14 10.40 10.69
C THR A 41 10.29 11.67 10.61
N GLY A 42 9.17 11.74 11.34
CA GLY A 42 8.23 12.88 11.26
C GLY A 42 7.54 13.04 9.89
N LYS A 43 7.91 12.23 8.89
CA LYS A 43 7.41 12.26 7.52
C LYS A 43 6.92 10.88 7.12
N LEU A 44 5.60 10.73 7.04
CA LEU A 44 4.98 9.53 6.50
C LEU A 44 5.31 9.35 5.01
N LEU A 45 5.37 8.10 4.57
CA LEU A 45 5.52 7.72 3.17
C LEU A 45 6.78 8.26 2.48
N SER A 46 7.79 8.69 3.23
CA SER A 46 8.99 9.34 2.66
C SER A 46 9.64 8.56 1.52
N LYS A 47 9.74 7.22 1.64
CA LYS A 47 10.26 6.36 0.56
C LYS A 47 9.29 6.20 -0.61
N VAL A 48 7.98 6.16 -0.35
CA VAL A 48 6.94 6.05 -1.39
C VAL A 48 6.96 7.30 -2.27
N LYS A 49 7.04 8.47 -1.63
CA LYS A 49 7.09 9.79 -2.29
C LYS A 49 8.28 10.00 -3.23
N VAL A 50 9.38 9.26 -3.05
CA VAL A 50 10.55 9.34 -3.95
C VAL A 50 10.65 8.15 -4.91
N SER A 51 9.82 7.12 -4.72
CA SER A 51 9.85 5.91 -5.55
C SER A 51 9.41 6.20 -6.98
N GLY A 52 9.91 5.43 -7.94
CA GLY A 52 9.57 5.61 -9.35
C GLY A 52 9.95 7.00 -9.91
N GLY A 53 10.96 7.66 -9.33
CA GLY A 53 11.36 9.02 -9.71
C GLY A 53 10.38 10.09 -9.22
N GLY A 54 9.72 9.87 -8.08
CA GLY A 54 8.70 10.79 -7.55
C GLY A 54 7.30 10.57 -8.09
N ARG A 55 7.10 9.54 -8.91
CA ARG A 55 5.81 9.18 -9.53
C ARG A 55 5.07 8.07 -8.81
N CYS A 56 5.77 7.31 -7.98
CA CYS A 56 5.29 6.12 -7.27
C CYS A 56 4.88 4.96 -8.20
N ASN A 57 5.82 4.02 -8.43
CA ASN A 57 5.50 2.74 -9.07
C ASN A 57 4.72 1.87 -8.06
N VAL A 58 3.38 1.91 -8.13
CA VAL A 58 2.48 1.39 -7.10
C VAL A 58 2.30 -0.13 -7.17
N THR A 59 2.34 -0.71 -8.37
CA THR A 59 2.22 -2.16 -8.59
C THR A 59 2.76 -2.53 -9.97
N HIS A 60 2.68 -3.80 -10.35
CA HIS A 60 3.11 -4.31 -11.65
C HIS A 60 1.96 -5.09 -12.30
N ALA A 61 1.73 -4.88 -13.59
CA ALA A 61 0.64 -5.45 -14.38
C ALA A 61 0.87 -6.94 -14.73
N CYS A 62 1.13 -7.76 -13.71
CA CYS A 62 1.09 -9.21 -13.79
C CYS A 62 -0.26 -9.70 -13.28
N PHE A 63 -1.01 -10.36 -14.15
CA PHE A 63 -2.37 -10.84 -13.89
C PHE A 63 -2.46 -12.36 -13.76
N ASP A 64 -1.35 -13.10 -13.92
CA ASP A 64 -1.28 -14.54 -13.62
C ASP A 64 -0.67 -14.77 -12.23
N LYS A 65 -1.48 -15.30 -11.32
CA LYS A 65 -1.06 -15.64 -9.95
C LYS A 65 0.02 -16.74 -9.91
N ARG A 66 0.20 -17.52 -10.97
CA ARG A 66 1.28 -18.51 -11.07
C ARG A 66 2.61 -17.88 -11.47
N GLU A 67 2.55 -16.80 -12.27
CA GLU A 67 3.72 -16.06 -12.71
C GLU A 67 4.22 -15.09 -11.63
N PHE A 68 3.31 -14.42 -10.92
CA PHE A 68 3.65 -13.37 -9.96
C PHE A 68 4.74 -13.74 -8.93
N PRO A 69 4.72 -14.94 -8.28
CA PRO A 69 5.76 -15.33 -7.34
C PRO A 69 7.15 -15.45 -7.95
N LEU A 70 7.28 -15.66 -9.26
CA LEU A 70 8.55 -15.79 -9.96
C LEU A 70 9.36 -14.49 -9.96
N TYR A 71 8.69 -13.34 -9.87
CA TYR A 71 9.35 -12.03 -9.70
C TYR A 71 9.92 -11.81 -8.29
N TYR A 72 9.65 -12.74 -7.36
CA TYR A 72 10.18 -12.70 -6.00
C TYR A 72 10.97 -13.99 -5.66
N PRO A 73 12.11 -14.29 -6.30
CA PRO A 73 12.78 -15.60 -6.14
C PRO A 73 13.08 -15.99 -4.68
N ARG A 74 13.52 -15.01 -3.87
CA ARG A 74 13.79 -15.22 -2.43
C ARG A 74 12.53 -15.31 -1.57
N GLY A 75 11.39 -14.82 -2.07
CA GLY A 75 10.13 -14.67 -1.34
C GLY A 75 8.95 -15.41 -1.96
N ALA A 76 9.17 -16.27 -2.96
CA ALA A 76 8.12 -16.83 -3.80
C ALA A 76 7.07 -17.60 -2.98
N SER A 77 7.51 -18.44 -2.05
CA SER A 77 6.62 -19.20 -1.15
C SER A 77 5.79 -18.28 -0.24
N PHE A 78 6.39 -17.18 0.23
CA PHE A 78 5.70 -16.20 1.07
C PHE A 78 4.63 -15.47 0.25
N VAL A 79 5.00 -14.91 -0.90
CA VAL A 79 4.09 -14.18 -1.78
C VAL A 79 2.94 -15.07 -2.27
N LYS A 80 3.24 -16.31 -2.67
CA LYS A 80 2.23 -17.29 -3.12
C LYS A 80 1.09 -17.48 -2.12
N ARG A 81 1.38 -17.37 -0.82
CA ARG A 81 0.35 -17.47 0.23
C ARG A 81 -0.62 -16.29 0.25
N TYR A 82 -0.13 -15.07 0.00
CA TYR A 82 -0.91 -13.83 0.19
C TYR A 82 -1.57 -13.31 -1.09
N ILE A 83 -1.08 -13.68 -2.29
CA ILE A 83 -1.69 -13.26 -3.56
C ILE A 83 -3.13 -13.78 -3.78
N HIS A 84 -3.58 -14.76 -2.98
CA HIS A 84 -4.97 -15.20 -3.01
C HIS A 84 -5.89 -14.29 -2.19
N GLN A 85 -5.35 -13.49 -1.26
CA GLN A 85 -6.08 -12.56 -0.41
C GLN A 85 -6.04 -11.12 -0.93
N PHE A 86 -4.89 -10.69 -1.48
CA PHE A 86 -4.72 -9.36 -2.06
C PHE A 86 -3.69 -9.41 -3.19
N PHE A 87 -4.11 -9.08 -4.40
CA PHE A 87 -3.35 -9.23 -5.64
C PHE A 87 -3.23 -7.91 -6.42
N THR A 88 -2.62 -7.98 -7.60
CA THR A 88 -2.50 -6.85 -8.55
C THR A 88 -3.83 -6.17 -8.81
N THR A 89 -4.88 -6.95 -9.10
CA THR A 89 -6.22 -6.42 -9.38
C THR A 89 -6.80 -5.70 -8.17
N ASP A 90 -6.67 -6.29 -6.97
CA ASP A 90 -7.14 -5.66 -5.74
C ASP A 90 -6.39 -4.36 -5.43
N THR A 91 -5.10 -4.29 -5.80
CA THR A 91 -4.31 -3.06 -5.66
C THR A 91 -4.83 -1.95 -6.56
N ILE A 92 -5.14 -2.27 -7.83
CA ILE A 92 -5.70 -1.32 -8.79
C ILE A 92 -7.06 -0.81 -8.28
N ASP A 93 -7.94 -1.72 -7.88
CA ASP A 93 -9.27 -1.39 -7.38
C ASP A 93 -9.19 -0.56 -6.08
N TRP A 94 -8.24 -0.88 -5.19
CA TRP A 94 -8.05 -0.17 -3.93
C TRP A 94 -7.67 1.31 -4.14
N PHE A 95 -6.84 1.60 -5.15
CA PHE A 95 -6.53 2.98 -5.54
C PHE A 95 -7.70 3.65 -6.26
N GLN A 96 -8.36 2.93 -7.17
CA GLN A 96 -9.51 3.46 -7.91
C GLN A 96 -10.67 3.87 -6.99
N GLN A 97 -10.98 3.07 -5.96
CA GLN A 97 -11.98 3.39 -4.93
C GLN A 97 -11.67 4.67 -4.15
N ARG A 98 -10.45 5.19 -4.24
CA ARG A 98 -9.99 6.43 -3.60
C ARG A 98 -9.77 7.56 -4.59
N GLY A 99 -10.24 7.40 -5.83
CA GLY A 99 -10.12 8.41 -6.90
C GLY A 99 -8.74 8.47 -7.55
N VAL A 100 -7.87 7.49 -7.29
CA VAL A 100 -6.53 7.41 -7.90
C VAL A 100 -6.57 6.44 -9.07
N HIS A 101 -6.51 6.96 -10.29
CA HIS A 101 -6.46 6.14 -11.50
C HIS A 101 -5.01 5.76 -11.80
N LEU A 102 -4.81 4.51 -12.24
CA LEU A 102 -3.48 4.00 -12.57
C LEU A 102 -3.33 3.78 -14.06
N LYS A 103 -2.16 4.13 -14.59
CA LYS A 103 -1.75 3.81 -15.95
C LYS A 103 -0.62 2.78 -15.95
N LYS A 104 -0.66 1.89 -16.94
CA LYS A 104 0.36 0.88 -17.20
C LYS A 104 1.36 1.41 -18.24
N GLU A 105 2.65 1.26 -17.99
CA GLU A 105 3.71 1.50 -18.98
C GLU A 105 4.02 0.24 -19.81
N SER A 106 4.84 0.38 -20.86
CA SER A 106 5.19 -0.72 -21.76
C SER A 106 5.90 -1.89 -21.07
N ASP A 107 6.62 -1.61 -19.99
CA ASP A 107 7.34 -2.59 -19.17
C ASP A 107 6.47 -3.19 -18.05
N GLY A 108 5.19 -2.87 -18.01
CA GLY A 108 4.24 -3.40 -17.03
C GLY A 108 4.23 -2.69 -15.67
N ARG A 109 5.12 -1.73 -15.41
CA ARG A 109 5.03 -0.89 -14.21
C ARG A 109 3.74 -0.07 -14.23
N MET A 110 3.18 0.21 -13.05
CA MET A 110 1.96 0.98 -12.91
C MET A 110 2.17 2.20 -12.02
N PHE A 111 1.71 3.35 -12.50
CA PHE A 111 1.84 4.66 -11.87
C PHE A 111 0.47 5.34 -11.79
N PRO A 112 0.26 6.28 -10.84
CA PRO A 112 -0.87 7.21 -10.96
C PRO A 112 -0.82 7.95 -12.30
N ASP A 113 -1.99 8.17 -12.89
CA ASP A 113 -2.13 8.88 -14.16
C ASP A 113 -1.51 10.29 -14.13
N THR A 114 -1.49 10.92 -12.96
CA THR A 114 -0.88 12.23 -12.69
C THR A 114 0.65 12.26 -12.70
N ASP A 115 1.33 11.10 -12.77
CA ASP A 115 2.80 10.99 -12.62
C ASP A 115 3.37 11.68 -11.36
N ASN A 116 2.60 11.73 -10.27
CA ASN A 116 3.02 12.43 -9.06
C ASN A 116 2.67 11.59 -7.83
N SER A 117 3.68 11.15 -7.11
CA SER A 117 3.52 10.37 -5.88
C SER A 117 2.73 11.06 -4.76
N GLN A 118 2.53 12.38 -4.83
CA GLN A 118 1.73 13.12 -3.86
C GLN A 118 0.21 12.95 -4.09
N THR A 119 -0.21 12.30 -5.17
CA THR A 119 -1.62 11.97 -5.45
C THR A 119 -2.01 10.56 -4.99
N ILE A 120 -1.08 9.84 -4.36
CA ILE A 120 -1.23 8.48 -3.79
C ILE A 120 -1.59 8.53 -2.31
#